data_AF-A0A2D4P0K1-F1
#
_entry.id   AF-A0A2D4P0K1-F1
#
_cell.length_a   1.000
_cell.length_b   1.000
_cell.length_c   1.000
_cell.angle_alpha   90.00
_cell.angle_beta   90.00
_cell.angle_gamma   90.00
#
_symmetry.space_group_name_H-M   'P 1'
#
loop_
_entity.id
_entity.type
_entity.pdbx_description
1 polymer ?
#
loop_
_entity_poly.entity_id
_entity_poly.type
_entity_poly.pdbx_seq_one_letter_code
_entity_poly.pdbx_strand_id
1 'polypeptide(L)'
;IFFEKVLPCIVIKFRYIWLVWFLALTVGGAYIVCINPKMKLPSLELAEFQVFRSSHPFERYDAEFKKLFMFERVHHGEEFHMPITIIWGVSPEDNGDPLNPKSKGKLKLDSTFNIGSPDSQLWILKFCQKLRNQTFYYQTEEQDFTSCFIETFKQWMENQDCDEPALYPCCSHCSFPYKQEVFE
;
A
#
# COMPACT_ATOMS: atom_id res chain seq x y z
N ILE A 1 6.63 57.84 -24.89
CA ILE A 1 5.48 58.04 -25.82
C ILE A 1 4.67 56.76 -26.04
N PHE A 2 5.25 55.66 -26.54
CA PHE A 2 4.50 54.41 -26.80
C PHE A 2 3.83 53.83 -25.53
N PHE A 3 4.58 53.62 -24.45
CA PHE A 3 4.04 53.04 -23.22
C PHE A 3 3.13 54.00 -22.43
N GLU A 4 3.45 55.30 -22.37
CA GLU A 4 2.69 56.27 -21.58
C GLU A 4 1.46 56.86 -22.26
N LYS A 5 1.40 56.85 -23.60
CA LYS A 5 0.31 57.50 -24.36
C LYS A 5 -0.48 56.53 -25.23
N VAL A 6 0.19 55.57 -25.86
CA VAL A 6 -0.46 54.64 -26.81
C VAL A 6 -1.09 53.46 -26.07
N LEU A 7 -0.38 52.87 -25.11
CA LEU A 7 -0.88 51.74 -24.33
C LEU A 7 -2.17 52.06 -23.53
N PRO A 8 -2.28 53.20 -22.80
CA PRO A 8 -3.52 53.56 -22.12
C PRO A 8 -4.67 53.81 -23.10
N CYS A 9 -4.37 54.40 -24.27
CA CYS A 9 -5.36 54.63 -25.32
C CYS A 9 -5.94 53.30 -25.85
N ILE A 10 -5.09 52.30 -26.09
CA ILE A 10 -5.51 50.96 -26.55
C ILE A 10 -6.33 50.24 -25.47
N VAL A 11 -5.88 50.26 -24.23
CA VAL A 11 -6.57 49.56 -23.12
C VAL A 11 -7.95 50.17 -22.86
N ILE A 12 -8.06 51.51 -22.81
CA ILE A 12 -9.32 52.19 -22.53
C ILE A 12 -10.31 52.04 -23.70
N LYS A 13 -9.82 52.18 -24.95
CA LYS A 13 -10.68 52.11 -26.14
C LYS A 13 -11.21 50.70 -26.39
N PHE A 14 -10.42 49.66 -26.10
CA PHE A 14 -10.79 48.26 -26.30
C PHE A 14 -11.15 47.51 -25.01
N ARG A 15 -11.51 48.23 -23.94
CA ARG A 15 -11.77 47.67 -22.59
C ARG A 15 -12.66 46.42 -22.58
N TYR A 16 -13.74 46.42 -23.36
CA TYR A 16 -14.67 45.29 -23.41
C TYR A 16 -14.11 44.09 -24.17
N ILE A 17 -13.28 44.32 -25.19
CA ILE A 17 -12.61 43.24 -25.94
C ILE A 17 -11.66 42.49 -25.00
N TRP A 18 -10.85 43.24 -24.24
CA TRP A 18 -9.95 42.65 -23.25
C TRP A 18 -10.71 41.89 -22.17
N LEU A 19 -11.79 42.45 -21.63
CA LEU A 19 -12.61 41.78 -20.62
C LEU A 19 -13.18 40.45 -21.11
N VAL A 20 -13.81 40.43 -22.28
CA VAL A 20 -14.40 39.20 -22.84
C VAL A 20 -13.30 38.18 -23.16
N TRP A 21 -12.18 38.63 -23.71
CA TRP A 21 -11.08 37.74 -24.08
C TRP A 21 -10.41 37.08 -22.86
N PHE A 22 -10.08 37.87 -21.83
CA PHE A 22 -9.53 37.32 -20.59
C PHE A 22 -10.53 36.44 -19.85
N LEU A 23 -11.82 36.81 -19.82
CA LEU A 23 -12.86 35.97 -19.23
C LEU A 23 -12.93 34.62 -19.95
N ALA A 24 -12.98 34.61 -21.28
CA ALA A 24 -12.99 33.38 -22.07
C ALA A 24 -11.74 32.53 -21.83
N LEU A 25 -10.54 33.14 -21.76
CA LEU A 25 -9.30 32.44 -21.43
C LEU A 25 -9.32 31.85 -20.02
N THR A 26 -9.81 32.59 -19.03
CA THR A 26 -9.91 32.08 -17.65
C THR A 26 -10.90 30.94 -17.49
N VAL A 27 -12.08 31.05 -18.13
CA VAL A 27 -13.11 30.00 -18.09
C VAL A 27 -12.64 28.76 -18.86
N GLY A 28 -12.04 28.95 -20.03
CA GLY A 28 -11.44 27.86 -20.81
C GLY A 28 -10.28 27.18 -20.07
N GLY A 29 -9.38 27.96 -19.47
CA GLY A 29 -8.28 27.45 -18.65
C GLY A 29 -8.78 26.67 -17.43
N ALA A 30 -9.75 27.21 -16.70
CA ALA A 30 -10.37 26.53 -15.57
C ALA A 30 -11.06 25.22 -15.99
N TYR A 31 -11.75 25.22 -17.14
CA TYR A 31 -12.34 24.00 -17.70
C TYR A 31 -11.29 22.93 -18.00
N ILE A 32 -10.18 23.29 -18.65
CA ILE A 32 -9.10 22.36 -18.99
C ILE A 32 -8.43 21.78 -17.75
N VAL A 33 -8.12 22.63 -16.76
CA VAL A 33 -7.44 22.22 -15.52
C VAL A 33 -8.35 21.37 -14.63
N CYS A 34 -9.64 21.66 -14.55
CA CYS A 34 -10.55 20.99 -13.62
C CYS A 34 -11.33 19.80 -14.23
N ILE A 35 -11.59 19.80 -15.54
CA ILE A 35 -12.51 18.84 -16.18
C ILE A 35 -11.80 17.86 -17.12
N ASN A 36 -11.04 18.32 -18.11
CA ASN A 36 -10.34 17.44 -19.06
C ASN A 36 -9.28 18.26 -19.83
N PRO A 37 -7.97 17.93 -19.82
CA PRO A 37 -7.31 16.68 -19.41
C PRO A 37 -7.02 16.51 -17.91
N LYS A 38 -7.35 17.49 -17.07
CA LYS A 38 -7.01 17.53 -15.63
C LYS A 38 -5.51 17.40 -15.35
N MET A 39 -5.09 17.84 -14.16
CA MET A 39 -3.76 17.46 -13.68
C MET A 39 -3.80 16.00 -13.27
N LYS A 40 -2.93 15.17 -13.87
CA LYS A 40 -2.74 13.78 -13.45
C LYS A 40 -1.78 13.76 -12.27
N LEU A 41 -2.05 12.87 -11.31
CA LEU A 41 -1.06 12.54 -10.30
C LEU A 41 0.15 11.90 -11.00
N PRO A 42 1.39 12.15 -10.51
CA PRO A 42 2.55 11.43 -11.03
C PRO A 42 2.26 9.92 -10.92
N SER A 43 2.35 9.23 -12.06
CA SER A 43 2.07 7.80 -12.13
C SER A 43 3.15 7.05 -11.35
N LEU A 44 2.72 6.22 -10.40
CA LEU A 44 3.58 5.39 -9.56
C LEU A 44 4.46 4.38 -10.32
N GLU A 45 4.31 4.27 -11.66
CA GLU A 45 5.10 3.37 -12.51
C GLU A 45 6.61 3.65 -12.44
N LEU A 46 6.99 4.89 -12.11
CA LEU A 46 8.33 5.22 -11.69
C LEU A 46 8.26 5.59 -10.21
N ALA A 47 8.62 4.66 -9.33
CA ALA A 47 8.85 4.94 -7.91
C ALA A 47 9.99 5.96 -7.66
N GLU A 48 10.66 6.38 -8.73
CA GLU A 48 11.77 7.32 -8.75
C GLU A 48 11.25 8.72 -9.07
N PHE A 49 11.55 9.67 -8.18
CA PHE A 49 11.29 11.08 -8.42
C PHE A 49 12.26 11.61 -9.47
N GLN A 50 11.75 12.38 -10.43
CA GLN A 50 12.60 13.09 -11.39
C GLN A 50 13.44 14.16 -10.66
N VAL A 51 14.77 13.99 -10.69
CA VAL A 51 15.74 14.91 -10.09
C VAL A 51 16.46 15.73 -11.17
N PHE A 52 16.69 15.14 -12.35
CA PHE A 52 17.34 15.82 -13.47
C PHE A 52 16.34 16.23 -14.56
N ARG A 53 16.82 16.97 -15.55
CA ARG A 53 16.02 17.25 -16.76
C ARG A 53 15.75 15.94 -17.49
N SER A 54 14.61 15.85 -18.16
CA SER A 54 14.24 14.68 -18.96
C SER A 54 15.23 14.34 -20.08
N SER A 55 16.04 15.31 -20.52
CA SER A 55 17.12 15.09 -21.49
C SER A 55 18.36 14.42 -20.89
N HIS A 56 18.48 14.37 -19.56
CA HIS A 56 19.63 13.79 -18.89
C HIS A 56 19.62 12.26 -19.07
N PRO A 57 20.76 11.61 -19.35
CA PRO A 57 20.80 10.18 -19.61
C PRO A 57 20.19 9.31 -18.50
N PHE A 58 20.34 9.70 -17.23
CA PHE A 58 19.71 8.97 -16.11
C PHE A 58 18.18 9.00 -16.18
N GLU A 59 17.58 10.17 -16.33
CA GLU A 59 16.11 10.28 -16.44
C GLU A 59 15.58 9.62 -17.71
N ARG A 60 16.34 9.72 -18.81
CA ARG A 60 15.96 9.06 -20.06
C ARG A 60 16.01 7.54 -19.93
N TYR A 61 16.96 7.01 -19.15
CA TYR A 61 17.02 5.59 -18.82
C TYR A 61 15.75 5.13 -18.10
N ASP A 62 15.39 5.82 -17.02
CA ASP A 62 14.23 5.45 -16.20
C ASP A 62 12.91 5.57 -16.99
N ALA A 63 12.74 6.67 -17.75
CA ALA A 63 11.51 6.96 -18.48
C ALA A 63 11.30 6.14 -19.77
N GLU A 64 12.38 5.92 -20.54
CA GLU A 64 12.27 5.31 -21.89
C GLU A 64 12.78 3.88 -21.93
N PHE A 65 13.92 3.59 -21.29
CA PHE A 65 14.67 2.36 -21.52
C PHE A 65 14.39 1.27 -20.48
N LYS A 66 14.07 1.61 -19.23
CA LYS A 66 13.85 0.66 -18.14
C LYS A 66 12.88 -0.47 -18.52
N LYS A 67 11.73 -0.11 -19.11
CA LYS A 67 10.71 -1.05 -19.58
C LYS A 67 11.12 -1.97 -20.74
N LEU A 68 12.20 -1.65 -21.47
CA LEU A 68 12.67 -2.45 -22.60
C LEU A 68 13.52 -3.64 -22.16
N PHE A 69 14.04 -3.61 -20.94
CA PHE A 69 14.95 -4.62 -20.42
C PHE A 69 14.21 -5.66 -19.58
N MET A 70 14.38 -6.94 -19.91
CA MET A 70 13.71 -8.05 -19.22
C MET A 70 14.12 -8.17 -17.74
N PHE A 71 15.36 -7.82 -17.39
CA PHE A 71 15.82 -7.89 -15.99
C PHE A 71 15.13 -6.85 -15.09
N GLU A 72 14.78 -5.68 -15.63
CA GLU A 72 14.01 -4.66 -14.90
C GLU A 72 12.56 -5.10 -14.68
N ARG A 73 11.96 -5.78 -15.66
CA ARG A 73 10.58 -6.27 -15.60
C ARG A 73 10.39 -7.32 -14.50
N VAL A 74 11.40 -8.15 -14.26
CA VAL A 74 11.41 -9.15 -13.18
C VAL A 74 11.57 -8.52 -11.79
N HIS A 75 12.16 -7.33 -11.68
CA HIS A 75 12.27 -6.64 -10.38
C HIS A 75 11.10 -5.69 -10.10
N HIS A 76 10.39 -5.21 -11.13
CA HIS A 76 9.39 -4.13 -11.02
C HIS A 76 7.94 -4.52 -11.34
N GLY A 77 7.54 -5.78 -11.23
CA GLY A 77 6.13 -6.05 -10.93
C GLY A 77 5.20 -6.39 -12.08
N GLU A 78 5.67 -6.92 -13.21
CA GLU A 78 4.70 -7.47 -14.18
C GLU A 78 3.98 -8.73 -13.66
N GLU A 79 4.52 -9.41 -12.64
CA GLU A 79 3.93 -10.61 -12.04
C GLU A 79 3.79 -10.55 -10.50
N PHE A 80 4.12 -9.43 -9.87
CA PHE A 80 4.02 -9.33 -8.40
C PHE A 80 2.63 -8.87 -7.97
N HIS A 81 1.92 -9.77 -7.30
CA HIS A 81 0.70 -9.44 -6.57
C HIS A 81 1.03 -8.55 -5.37
N MET A 82 0.14 -7.63 -5.02
CA MET A 82 0.31 -6.76 -3.85
C MET A 82 0.31 -7.62 -2.56
N PRO A 83 1.41 -7.67 -1.79
CA PRO A 83 1.43 -8.43 -0.56
C PRO A 83 0.62 -7.69 0.51
N ILE A 84 -0.50 -8.28 0.94
CA ILE A 84 -1.30 -7.77 2.05
C ILE A 84 -0.87 -8.52 3.31
N THR A 85 -0.25 -7.82 4.25
CA THR A 85 0.14 -8.38 5.56
C THR A 85 -0.66 -7.72 6.66
N ILE A 86 -1.36 -8.54 7.46
CA ILE A 86 -2.15 -8.07 8.60
C ILE A 86 -1.43 -8.50 9.87
N ILE A 87 -1.16 -7.53 10.74
CA ILE A 87 -0.42 -7.73 11.98
C ILE A 87 -1.26 -7.24 13.16
N TRP A 88 -1.16 -7.94 14.29
CA TRP A 88 -1.80 -7.60 15.56
C TRP A 88 -0.78 -7.64 16.70
N GLY A 89 -1.16 -7.15 17.88
CA GLY A 89 -0.30 -7.12 19.07
C GLY A 89 0.57 -5.87 19.20
N VAL A 90 0.48 -4.95 18.23
CA VAL A 90 1.19 -3.67 18.25
C VAL A 90 0.21 -2.53 18.01
N SER A 91 0.40 -1.42 18.70
CA SER A 91 -0.39 -0.20 18.51
C SER A 91 0.15 0.59 17.31
N PRO A 92 -0.69 0.96 16.32
CA PRO A 92 -0.26 1.69 15.12
C PRO A 92 -0.14 3.20 15.40
N GLU A 93 0.66 3.55 16.41
CA GLU A 93 0.93 4.95 16.79
C GLU A 93 2.36 5.32 16.38
N ASP A 94 2.52 6.39 15.60
CA ASP A 94 3.82 7.01 15.37
C ASP A 94 4.11 8.00 16.50
N ASN A 95 5.09 7.66 17.35
CA ASN A 95 5.59 8.48 18.45
C ASN A 95 6.96 9.12 18.14
N GLY A 96 7.36 9.14 16.86
CA GLY A 96 8.53 9.87 16.38
C GLY A 96 8.26 11.37 16.17
N ASP A 97 9.33 12.12 15.95
CA ASP A 97 9.26 13.52 15.50
C ASP A 97 8.89 13.61 14.00
N PRO A 98 7.72 14.17 13.64
CA PRO A 98 7.29 14.28 12.24
C PRO A 98 8.20 15.13 11.36
N LEU A 99 8.99 16.04 11.95
CA LEU A 99 9.90 16.92 11.20
C LEU A 99 11.28 16.30 10.99
N ASN A 100 11.60 15.20 11.66
CA ASN A 100 12.89 14.53 11.56
C ASN A 100 12.74 13.14 10.91
N PRO A 101 13.13 12.97 9.63
CA PRO A 101 12.96 11.70 8.92
C PRO A 101 13.77 10.54 9.52
N LYS A 102 14.77 10.83 10.36
CA LYS A 102 15.57 9.82 11.07
C LYS A 102 14.89 9.34 12.36
N SER A 103 13.93 10.09 12.90
CA SER A 103 13.17 9.71 14.09
C SER A 103 11.99 8.82 13.71
N LYS A 104 12.16 7.49 13.80
CA LYS A 104 11.10 6.51 13.46
C LYS A 104 10.18 6.11 14.63
N GLY A 105 10.40 6.67 15.82
CA GLY A 105 9.65 6.29 17.01
C GLY A 105 10.09 4.94 17.60
N LYS A 106 9.22 4.36 18.43
CA LYS A 106 9.40 3.07 19.12
C LYS A 106 8.09 2.28 19.08
N LEU A 107 8.22 0.98 18.85
CA LEU A 107 7.10 0.03 18.89
C LEU A 107 6.45 0.02 20.27
N LYS A 108 5.12 0.12 20.30
CA LYS A 108 4.31 -0.01 21.51
C LYS A 108 3.46 -1.27 21.39
N LEU A 109 3.69 -2.22 22.27
CA LEU A 109 2.90 -3.45 22.33
C LEU A 109 1.50 -3.15 22.89
N ASP A 110 0.49 -3.82 22.37
CA ASP A 110 -0.87 -3.75 22.90
C ASP A 110 -1.04 -4.78 24.02
N SER A 111 -1.14 -4.30 25.26
CA SER A 111 -1.33 -5.16 26.44
C SER A 111 -2.70 -5.85 26.50
N THR A 112 -3.67 -5.38 25.71
CA THR A 112 -5.01 -5.97 25.66
C THR A 112 -5.12 -7.14 24.68
N PHE A 113 -4.12 -7.29 23.81
CA PHE A 113 -4.08 -8.34 22.82
C PHE A 113 -3.72 -9.69 23.45
N ASN A 114 -4.64 -10.66 23.37
CA ASN A 114 -4.43 -12.04 23.80
C ASN A 114 -4.82 -13.02 22.69
N ILE A 115 -3.82 -13.67 22.12
CA ILE A 115 -3.96 -14.66 21.05
C ILE A 115 -4.33 -16.05 21.56
N GLY A 116 -3.93 -16.38 22.79
CA GLY A 116 -4.09 -17.71 23.37
C GLY A 116 -5.50 -18.01 23.88
N SER A 117 -6.38 -17.00 23.95
CA SER A 117 -7.77 -17.22 24.33
C SER A 117 -8.50 -18.14 23.31
N PRO A 118 -9.36 -19.08 23.77
CA PRO A 118 -10.11 -19.97 22.87
C PRO A 118 -10.97 -19.22 21.84
N ASP A 119 -11.54 -18.08 22.25
CA ASP A 119 -12.37 -17.24 21.36
C ASP A 119 -11.52 -16.57 20.27
N SER A 120 -10.31 -16.12 20.61
CA SER A 120 -9.34 -15.56 19.66
C SER A 120 -8.95 -16.59 18.60
N GLN A 121 -8.63 -17.82 19.03
CA GLN A 121 -8.28 -18.92 18.12
C GLN A 121 -9.41 -19.22 17.13
N LEU A 122 -10.66 -19.32 17.63
CA LEU A 122 -11.84 -19.51 16.79
C LEU A 122 -12.07 -18.35 15.81
N TRP A 123 -11.83 -17.12 16.26
CA TRP A 123 -11.99 -15.94 15.43
C TRP A 123 -10.99 -15.92 14.27
N ILE A 124 -9.71 -16.22 14.54
CA ILE A 124 -8.66 -16.22 13.49
C ILE A 124 -8.89 -17.33 12.47
N LEU A 125 -9.29 -18.53 12.92
CA LEU A 125 -9.63 -19.61 12.00
C LEU A 125 -10.75 -19.18 11.04
N LYS A 126 -11.82 -18.59 11.58
CA LYS A 126 -12.94 -18.07 10.76
C LYS A 126 -12.51 -16.91 9.86
N PHE A 127 -11.60 -16.06 10.34
CA PHE A 127 -11.05 -14.95 9.57
C PHE A 127 -10.30 -15.47 8.33
N CYS A 128 -9.40 -16.44 8.48
CA CYS A 128 -8.70 -17.05 7.36
C CYS A 128 -9.65 -17.68 6.34
N GLN A 129 -10.63 -18.45 6.80
CA GLN A 129 -11.64 -19.07 5.93
C GLN A 129 -12.45 -18.01 5.15
N LYS A 130 -12.85 -16.92 5.81
CA LYS A 130 -13.56 -15.81 5.16
C LYS A 130 -12.69 -15.08 4.14
N LEU A 131 -11.39 -14.93 4.41
CA LEU A 131 -10.44 -14.29 3.52
C LEU A 131 -10.21 -15.12 2.26
N ARG A 132 -10.06 -16.45 2.40
CA ARG A 132 -9.97 -17.38 1.25
C ARG A 132 -11.22 -17.37 0.37
N ASN A 133 -12.39 -17.09 0.96
CA ASN A 133 -13.64 -16.99 0.21
C ASN A 133 -13.83 -15.62 -0.48
N GLN A 134 -12.89 -14.68 -0.38
CA GLN A 134 -12.98 -13.40 -1.10
C GLN A 134 -12.48 -13.52 -2.54
N THR A 135 -13.05 -12.73 -3.44
CA THR A 135 -12.74 -12.75 -4.88
C THR A 135 -11.37 -12.19 -5.23
N PHE A 136 -10.77 -11.38 -4.35
CA PHE A 136 -9.45 -10.78 -4.55
C PHE A 136 -8.32 -11.61 -3.94
N TYR A 137 -8.65 -12.72 -3.26
CA TYR A 137 -7.64 -13.59 -2.68
C TYR A 137 -6.92 -14.35 -3.80
N TYR A 138 -5.61 -14.16 -3.88
CA TYR A 138 -4.73 -14.85 -4.83
C TYR A 138 -3.71 -15.67 -4.05
N GLN A 139 -3.63 -16.97 -4.34
CA GLN A 139 -2.70 -17.90 -3.70
C GLN A 139 -1.66 -18.36 -4.71
N THR A 140 -0.40 -18.10 -4.42
CA THR A 140 0.74 -18.61 -5.18
C THR A 140 1.17 -19.95 -4.57
N GLU A 141 1.61 -20.92 -5.37
CA GLU A 141 1.99 -22.28 -4.91
C GLU A 141 3.08 -22.28 -3.81
N GLU A 142 3.84 -21.19 -3.66
CA GLU A 142 4.92 -21.05 -2.66
C GLU A 142 4.46 -20.46 -1.30
N GLN A 143 3.23 -19.96 -1.17
CA GLN A 143 2.74 -19.22 0.03
C GLN A 143 1.96 -20.06 1.05
N ASP A 144 1.89 -21.37 0.84
CA ASP A 144 0.96 -22.26 1.55
C ASP A 144 1.23 -22.37 3.06
N PHE A 145 2.47 -22.22 3.52
CA PHE A 145 2.81 -22.48 4.93
C PHE A 145 2.65 -21.27 5.86
N THR A 146 2.69 -20.03 5.35
CA THR A 146 2.71 -18.83 6.22
C THR A 146 1.44 -17.99 6.16
N SER A 147 0.49 -18.31 5.28
CA SER A 147 -0.69 -17.48 5.04
C SER A 147 -1.73 -17.54 6.17
N CYS A 148 -1.86 -18.68 6.87
CA CYS A 148 -2.74 -18.81 8.02
C CYS A 148 -2.16 -19.80 9.05
N PHE A 149 -1.34 -19.29 9.97
CA PHE A 149 -0.61 -20.10 10.94
C PHE A 149 -1.52 -21.00 11.79
N ILE A 150 -2.74 -20.57 12.11
CA ILE A 150 -3.65 -21.32 12.98
C ILE A 150 -4.14 -22.62 12.34
N GLU A 151 -4.26 -22.68 11.01
CA GLU A 151 -4.65 -23.89 10.30
C GLU A 151 -3.52 -24.91 10.28
N THR A 152 -2.30 -24.46 9.97
CA THR A 152 -1.09 -25.30 10.02
C THR A 152 -0.83 -25.80 11.44
N PHE A 153 -1.00 -24.93 12.44
CA PHE A 153 -0.87 -25.31 13.85
C PHE A 153 -1.90 -26.36 14.25
N LYS A 154 -3.15 -26.18 13.83
CA LYS A 154 -4.21 -27.17 14.06
C LYS A 154 -3.88 -28.52 13.39
N GLN A 155 -3.45 -28.52 12.13
CA GLN A 155 -3.05 -29.73 11.41
C GLN A 155 -1.85 -30.43 12.09
N TRP A 156 -0.88 -29.66 12.59
CA TRP A 156 0.27 -30.20 13.30
C TRP A 156 -0.14 -30.90 14.61
N MET A 157 -1.02 -30.28 15.40
CA MET A 157 -1.56 -30.85 16.63
C MET A 157 -2.45 -32.10 16.40
N GLU A 158 -3.05 -32.24 15.21
CA GLU A 158 -3.90 -33.38 14.84
C GLU A 158 -3.11 -34.55 14.21
N ASN A 159 -2.00 -34.27 13.50
CA ASN A 159 -1.26 -35.24 12.69
C ASN A 159 -0.04 -35.86 13.38
N GLN A 160 0.23 -35.57 14.66
CA GLN A 160 1.42 -36.10 15.33
C GLN A 160 1.18 -37.55 15.78
N ASP A 161 1.78 -38.51 15.04
CA ASP A 161 1.83 -39.92 15.43
C ASP A 161 2.69 -40.06 16.70
N CYS A 162 2.04 -40.42 17.80
CA CYS A 162 2.69 -40.53 19.09
C CYS A 162 3.12 -41.97 19.38
N ASP A 163 4.37 -42.25 19.05
CA ASP A 163 5.02 -43.53 19.41
C ASP A 163 5.36 -43.61 20.92
N GLU A 164 5.41 -42.48 21.63
CA GLU A 164 5.71 -42.43 23.07
C GLU A 164 4.56 -41.81 23.90
N PRO A 165 4.08 -42.49 24.97
CA PRO A 165 2.92 -42.07 25.76
C PRO A 165 3.17 -40.87 26.70
N ALA A 166 4.27 -40.12 26.53
CA ALA A 166 4.77 -39.19 27.55
C ALA A 166 4.81 -37.70 27.16
N LEU A 167 4.51 -37.30 25.91
CA LEU A 167 4.43 -35.89 25.55
C LEU A 167 2.97 -35.38 25.58
N TYR A 168 2.46 -35.18 26.81
CA TYR A 168 1.35 -34.26 27.05
C TYR A 168 1.82 -32.85 26.61
N PRO A 169 1.11 -32.09 25.74
CA PRO A 169 -0.28 -32.23 25.28
C PRO A 169 -0.52 -32.50 23.76
N CYS A 170 0.52 -32.73 22.94
CA CYS A 170 0.43 -32.62 21.46
C CYS A 170 -0.05 -33.88 20.69
N CYS A 171 -0.49 -34.94 21.37
CA CYS A 171 -0.88 -36.23 20.77
C CYS A 171 -2.39 -36.36 20.50
N SER A 172 -3.03 -35.40 19.82
CA SER A 172 -4.48 -35.41 19.55
C SER A 172 -5.39 -35.55 20.80
N HIS A 173 -4.83 -35.33 21.99
CA HIS A 173 -5.57 -35.40 23.26
C HIS A 173 -6.29 -34.08 23.59
N CYS A 174 -5.85 -32.97 23.01
CA CYS A 174 -6.50 -31.68 23.14
C CYS A 174 -7.31 -31.38 21.88
N SER A 175 -8.60 -31.08 22.05
CA SER A 175 -9.47 -30.63 20.97
C SER A 175 -9.36 -29.11 20.79
N PHE A 176 -9.41 -28.66 19.53
CA PHE A 176 -9.51 -27.24 19.21
C PHE A 176 -10.88 -26.69 19.64
N PRO A 177 -10.97 -25.48 20.24
CA PRO A 177 -9.89 -24.55 20.57
C PRO A 177 -9.07 -24.96 21.81
N TYR A 178 -7.76 -24.73 21.76
CA TYR A 178 -6.83 -25.12 22.81
C TYR A 178 -6.92 -24.17 24.02
N LYS A 179 -6.66 -24.69 25.22
CA LYS A 179 -6.48 -23.84 26.40
C LYS A 179 -5.24 -22.96 26.21
N GLN A 180 -5.27 -21.75 26.80
CA GLN A 180 -4.18 -20.78 26.69
C GLN A 180 -2.82 -21.37 27.09
N GLU A 181 -2.78 -22.17 28.17
CA GLU A 181 -1.57 -22.85 28.67
C GLU A 181 -0.93 -23.85 27.68
N VAL A 182 -1.69 -24.34 26.70
CA VAL A 182 -1.21 -25.28 25.67
C VAL A 182 -0.82 -24.54 24.39
N PHE A 183 -1.34 -23.32 24.20
CA PHE A 183 -1.17 -22.53 22.99
C PHE A 183 0.02 -21.56 23.08
N GLU A 184 0.32 -21.05 24.27
CA GLU A 184 1.50 -20.21 24.58
C GLU A 184 2.77 -21.05 24.76
#